data_AF-A0A5K8ADA7-F1
#
_entry.id   AF-A0A5K8ADA7-F1
#
_cell.length_a   1.000
_cell.length_b   1.000
_cell.length_c   1.000
_cell.angle_alpha   90.00
_cell.angle_beta   90.00
_cell.angle_gamma   90.00
#
_symmetry.space_group_name_H-M   'P 1'
#
loop_
_entity.id
_entity.type
_entity.pdbx_description
1 polymer ?
#
loop_
_entity_poly.entity_id
_entity_poly.type
_entity_poly.pdbx_seq_one_letter_code
_entity_poly.pdbx_strand_id
1 'polypeptide(L)'
;MEKILIIGCKRAMDDVCIGCSRCMVGFNRREGEFERYGQDAELTGLLNCGDCPGATIVTRMAQVNLWNKPMNEAPTKVHVAPCITDHCPYKETLINKIKAKAGVEVIEGAHPYKPSDIFTPT
;
A
#
# COMPACT_ATOMS: atom_id res chain seq x y z
N MET A 1 10.94 -9.18 -12.68
CA MET A 1 11.20 -8.40 -11.46
C MET A 1 9.90 -7.77 -11.02
N GLU A 2 9.49 -8.02 -9.78
CA GLU A 2 8.24 -7.47 -9.25
C GLU A 2 8.47 -6.04 -8.73
N LYS A 3 7.63 -5.11 -9.18
CA LYS A 3 7.65 -3.69 -8.85
C LYS A 3 6.41 -3.35 -8.06
N ILE A 4 6.57 -3.06 -6.78
CA ILE A 4 5.46 -3.01 -5.83
C ILE A 4 5.13 -1.56 -5.50
N LEU A 5 3.86 -1.21 -5.69
CA LEU A 5 3.28 0.02 -5.17
C LEU A 5 2.42 -0.29 -3.94
N ILE A 6 2.67 0.38 -2.83
CA ILE A 6 1.81 0.28 -1.64
C ILE A 6 0.86 1.47 -1.62
N ILE A 7 -0.43 1.22 -1.43
CA ILE A 7 -1.48 2.23 -1.30
C ILE A 7 -2.01 2.23 0.13
N GLY A 8 -1.88 3.35 0.85
CA GLY A 8 -2.32 3.49 2.24
C GLY A 8 -3.26 4.67 2.48
N CYS A 9 -3.83 4.75 3.68
CA CYS A 9 -4.73 5.85 4.07
C CYS A 9 -3.91 7.13 4.29
N LYS A 10 -4.30 8.25 3.67
CA LYS A 10 -3.65 9.56 3.84
C LYS A 10 -3.52 9.95 5.31
N ARG A 11 -4.65 10.06 6.02
CA ARG A 11 -4.67 10.48 7.43
C ARG A 11 -3.90 9.53 8.33
N ALA A 12 -4.09 8.22 8.16
CA ALA A 12 -3.37 7.26 8.99
C ALA A 12 -1.85 7.31 8.73
N MET A 13 -1.40 7.48 7.50
CA MET A 13 0.03 7.57 7.16
C MET A 13 0.68 8.88 7.57
N ASP A 14 -0.09 9.95 7.70
CA ASP A 14 0.41 11.28 8.03
C ASP A 14 0.34 11.52 9.56
N ASP A 15 -0.73 11.07 10.23
CA ASP A 15 -1.04 11.46 11.62
C ASP A 15 -0.81 10.36 12.67
N VAL A 16 -0.80 9.07 12.30
CA VAL A 16 -0.82 7.94 13.26
C VAL A 16 0.32 6.96 13.04
N CYS A 17 0.42 6.45 11.82
CA CYS A 17 1.52 5.65 11.35
C CYS A 17 2.57 6.62 10.80
N ILE A 18 3.86 6.37 11.02
CA ILE A 18 4.93 7.05 10.29
C ILE A 18 5.02 6.45 8.89
N GLY A 19 3.96 6.60 8.07
CA GLY A 19 3.52 5.75 6.95
C GLY A 19 4.61 5.12 6.07
N CYS A 20 5.76 5.76 5.96
CA CYS A 20 6.97 5.23 5.34
C CYS A 20 7.56 3.97 6.04
N SER A 21 7.76 3.92 7.36
CA SER A 21 8.70 2.93 7.91
C SER A 21 8.16 1.49 7.99
N ARG A 22 6.96 1.25 8.56
CA ARG A 22 6.49 -0.12 8.84
C ARG A 22 6.23 -0.94 7.59
N CYS A 23 5.64 -0.32 6.56
CA CYS A 23 5.44 -0.97 5.26
C CYS A 23 6.77 -1.30 4.59
N MET A 24 7.74 -0.37 4.63
CA MET A 24 9.08 -0.61 4.08
C MET A 24 9.85 -1.67 4.86
N VAL A 25 9.75 -1.71 6.19
CA VAL A 25 10.40 -2.75 7.01
C VAL A 25 9.81 -4.11 6.72
N GLY A 26 8.47 -4.23 6.66
CA GLY A 26 7.81 -5.48 6.29
C GLY A 26 8.20 -5.94 4.89
N PHE A 27 8.31 -5.02 3.95
CA PHE A 27 8.82 -5.32 2.61
C PHE A 27 10.27 -5.81 2.65
N ASN A 28 11.19 -5.05 3.25
CA ASN A 28 12.62 -5.37 3.32
C ASN A 28 12.90 -6.72 4.00
N ARG A 29 12.08 -7.09 4.98
CA ARG A 29 12.19 -8.38 5.68
C ARG A 29 11.38 -9.51 5.05
N ARG A 30 10.59 -9.20 4.01
CA ARG A 30 9.64 -10.13 3.38
C ARG A 30 8.68 -10.76 4.40
N GLU A 31 8.04 -9.93 5.21
CA GLU A 31 7.10 -10.36 6.25
C GLU A 31 5.66 -10.04 5.87
N GLY A 32 4.71 -10.87 6.30
CA GLY A 32 3.28 -10.69 6.02
C GLY A 32 2.98 -10.92 4.54
N GLU A 33 2.23 -10.02 3.90
CA GLU A 33 1.86 -10.20 2.48
C GLU A 33 3.06 -10.07 1.52
N PHE A 34 4.24 -9.69 2.02
CA PHE A 34 5.47 -9.61 1.24
C PHE A 34 6.25 -10.93 1.18
N GLU A 35 5.88 -11.96 1.94
CA GLU A 35 6.52 -13.30 1.92
C GLU A 35 6.46 -13.96 0.53
N ARG A 36 5.49 -13.56 -0.30
CA ARG A 36 5.31 -14.02 -1.67
C ARG A 36 6.40 -13.56 -2.66
N TYR A 37 7.26 -12.62 -2.26
CA TYR A 37 8.22 -12.00 -3.17
C TYR A 37 9.64 -12.49 -2.96
N GLY A 38 10.36 -12.67 -4.08
CA GLY A 38 11.80 -12.89 -4.09
C GLY A 38 12.59 -11.66 -3.59
N GLN A 39 13.89 -11.86 -3.38
CA GLN A 39 14.81 -10.80 -2.93
C GLN A 39 15.02 -9.70 -3.98
N ASP A 40 14.76 -10.00 -5.26
CA ASP A 40 14.87 -9.09 -6.39
C ASP A 40 13.67 -8.15 -6.56
N ALA A 41 12.59 -8.35 -5.79
CA ALA A 41 11.46 -7.42 -5.82
C ALA A 41 11.86 -6.03 -5.29
N GLU A 42 11.24 -5.00 -5.86
CA GLU A 42 11.52 -3.60 -5.58
C GLU A 42 10.26 -2.86 -5.15
N LEU A 43 10.40 -1.94 -4.20
CA LEU A 43 9.34 -1.02 -3.82
C LEU A 43 9.45 0.24 -4.69
N THR A 44 8.49 0.45 -5.60
CA THR A 44 8.48 1.63 -6.49
C THR A 44 7.84 2.84 -5.85
N GLY A 45 7.07 2.65 -4.78
CA GLY A 45 6.59 3.76 -3.99
C GLY A 45 5.54 3.40 -2.96
N LEU A 46 5.15 4.45 -2.23
CA LEU A 46 4.13 4.43 -1.21
C LEU A 46 3.19 5.62 -1.47
N LEU A 47 1.97 5.31 -1.87
CA LEU A 47 0.97 6.26 -2.33
C LEU A 47 -0.20 6.33 -1.35
N ASN A 48 -0.56 7.52 -0.87
CA ASN A 48 -1.80 7.63 -0.11
C ASN A 48 -3.06 7.60 -0.98
N CYS A 49 -4.23 7.29 -0.39
CA CYS A 49 -5.51 7.16 -1.08
C CYS A 49 -6.11 8.48 -1.61
N GLY A 50 -5.51 9.62 -1.28
CA GLY A 50 -5.93 10.93 -1.76
C GLY A 50 -7.07 11.62 -1.00
N ASP A 51 -7.38 11.13 0.20
CA ASP A 51 -8.44 11.59 1.13
C ASP A 51 -9.83 10.93 0.94
N CYS A 52 -10.66 11.06 1.97
CA CYS A 52 -12.00 10.49 2.01
C CYS A 52 -12.96 11.25 1.08
N PRO A 53 -13.94 10.58 0.44
CA PRO A 53 -14.25 9.14 0.52
C PRO A 53 -13.53 8.30 -0.57
N GLY A 54 -12.32 8.69 -1.00
CA GLY A 54 -11.61 8.02 -2.08
C GLY A 54 -12.01 8.48 -3.48
N ALA A 55 -12.33 9.77 -3.63
CA ALA A 55 -12.69 10.36 -4.91
C ALA A 55 -11.49 10.41 -5.88
N THR A 56 -10.28 10.60 -5.36
CA THR A 56 -9.08 10.93 -6.14
C THR A 56 -8.14 9.75 -6.38
N ILE A 57 -8.41 8.57 -5.80
CA ILE A 57 -7.51 7.41 -5.87
C ILE A 57 -7.14 7.02 -7.31
N VAL A 58 -8.11 7.03 -8.23
CA VAL A 58 -7.88 6.67 -9.64
C VAL A 58 -6.93 7.67 -10.30
N THR A 59 -7.13 8.97 -10.06
CA THR A 59 -6.24 10.03 -10.58
C THR A 59 -4.83 9.89 -10.01
N ARG A 60 -4.70 9.53 -8.73
CA ARG A 60 -3.39 9.31 -8.09
C ARG A 60 -2.64 8.12 -8.70
N MET A 61 -3.33 6.98 -8.94
CA MET A 61 -2.72 5.84 -9.65
C MET A 61 -2.32 6.23 -11.07
N ALA A 62 -3.15 7.00 -11.78
CA ALA A 62 -2.83 7.49 -13.10
C ALA A 62 -1.57 8.36 -13.11
N GLN A 63 -1.40 9.23 -12.10
CA GLN A 63 -0.18 10.03 -11.94
C GLN A 63 1.06 9.17 -11.71
N VAL A 64 0.99 8.16 -10.81
CA VAL A 64 2.11 7.23 -10.59
C VAL A 64 2.51 6.56 -11.91
N ASN A 65 1.55 6.04 -12.66
CA ASN A 65 1.84 5.39 -13.93
C ASN A 65 2.41 6.36 -14.98
N LEU A 66 1.84 7.57 -15.10
CA LEU A 66 2.29 8.60 -16.05
C LEU A 66 3.78 8.93 -15.87
N TRP A 67 4.22 9.11 -14.62
CA TRP A 67 5.61 9.48 -14.33
C TRP A 67 6.58 8.31 -14.40
N ASN A 68 6.17 7.11 -13.98
CA ASN A 68 7.08 5.97 -13.86
C ASN A 68 7.19 5.13 -15.13
N LYS A 69 6.14 5.06 -15.96
CA LYS A 69 6.13 4.22 -17.16
C LYS A 69 7.26 4.55 -18.16
N PRO A 70 7.58 5.82 -18.47
CA PRO A 70 8.70 6.15 -19.36
C PRO A 70 10.08 5.71 -18.84
N MET A 71 10.21 5.53 -17.52
CA MET A 71 11.44 5.09 -16.87
C MET A 71 11.47 3.58 -16.65
N ASN A 72 10.51 2.83 -17.19
CA ASN A 72 10.31 1.40 -16.92
C ASN A 72 10.06 1.07 -15.43
N GLU A 73 9.53 2.02 -14.65
CA GLU A 73 9.26 1.90 -13.21
C GLU A 73 7.77 1.68 -12.88
N ALA A 74 6.96 1.30 -13.88
CA ALA A 74 5.54 1.04 -13.66
C ALA A 74 5.35 -0.14 -12.68
N PRO A 75 4.47 -0.02 -11.67
CA PRO A 75 4.19 -1.12 -10.75
C PRO A 75 3.64 -2.36 -11.46
N THR A 76 4.12 -3.55 -11.10
CA THR A 76 3.57 -4.85 -11.51
C THR A 76 2.59 -5.41 -10.48
N LYS A 77 2.61 -4.89 -9.24
CA LYS A 77 1.74 -5.28 -8.13
C LYS A 77 1.30 -4.05 -7.35
N VAL A 78 0.07 -4.07 -6.84
CA VAL A 78 -0.46 -3.05 -5.95
C VAL A 78 -0.85 -3.70 -4.63
N HIS A 79 -0.28 -3.25 -3.52
CA HIS A 79 -0.71 -3.61 -2.19
C HIS A 79 -1.63 -2.54 -1.61
N VAL A 80 -2.74 -2.92 -0.99
CA VAL A 80 -3.61 -2.03 -0.22
C VAL A 80 -3.31 -2.25 1.26
N ALA A 81 -2.70 -1.27 1.92
CA ALA A 81 -2.16 -1.42 3.25
C ALA A 81 -3.25 -1.63 4.34
N PRO A 82 -2.90 -2.24 5.50
CA PRO A 82 -3.82 -2.48 6.62
C PRO A 82 -4.58 -1.27 7.12
N CYS A 83 -3.98 -0.07 7.07
CA CYS A 83 -4.65 1.17 7.45
C CYS A 83 -5.87 1.51 6.56
N ILE A 84 -6.00 0.89 5.38
CA ILE A 84 -7.21 0.89 4.57
C ILE A 84 -8.06 -0.36 4.85
N THR A 85 -7.50 -1.55 4.69
CA THR A 85 -8.26 -2.82 4.71
C THR A 85 -8.96 -3.07 6.05
N ASP A 86 -8.32 -2.67 7.15
CA ASP A 86 -8.77 -3.01 8.50
C ASP A 86 -9.56 -1.86 9.15
N HIS A 87 -9.28 -0.61 8.77
CA HIS A 87 -9.75 0.56 9.52
C HIS A 87 -10.50 1.62 8.69
N CYS A 88 -10.44 1.59 7.36
CA CYS A 88 -11.09 2.62 6.56
C CYS A 88 -12.59 2.34 6.39
N PRO A 89 -13.49 3.28 6.74
CA PRO A 89 -14.93 3.11 6.51
C PRO A 89 -15.29 3.09 5.01
N TYR A 90 -14.41 3.57 4.14
CA TYR A 90 -14.59 3.58 2.68
C TYR A 90 -13.78 2.48 1.97
N LYS A 91 -13.33 1.45 2.69
CA LYS A 91 -12.43 0.42 2.14
C LYS A 91 -12.97 -0.24 0.87
N GLU A 92 -14.26 -0.59 0.84
CA GLU A 92 -14.86 -1.26 -0.31
C GLU A 92 -14.87 -0.35 -1.53
N THR A 93 -15.22 0.92 -1.34
CA THR A 93 -15.18 1.92 -2.42
C THR A 93 -13.77 2.09 -2.97
N LEU A 94 -12.76 2.18 -2.10
CA LEU A 94 -11.37 2.31 -2.49
C LEU A 94 -10.86 1.07 -3.24
N ILE A 95 -11.01 -0.12 -2.63
CA ILE A 95 -10.51 -1.38 -3.18
C ILE A 95 -11.18 -1.69 -4.52
N ASN A 96 -12.49 -1.47 -4.64
CA ASN A 96 -13.20 -1.67 -5.91
C ASN A 96 -12.70 -0.72 -7.01
N LYS A 97 -12.48 0.56 -6.70
CA LYS A 97 -11.90 1.52 -7.66
C LYS A 97 -10.47 1.15 -8.06
N ILE A 98 -9.66 0.68 -7.11
CA ILE A 98 -8.28 0.23 -7.36
C ILE A 98 -8.29 -1.00 -8.27
N LYS A 99 -9.00 -2.08 -7.88
CA LYS A 99 -9.13 -3.32 -8.68
C LYS A 99 -9.65 -3.05 -10.09
N ALA A 100 -10.65 -2.17 -10.23
CA ALA A 100 -11.23 -1.84 -11.53
C ALA A 100 -10.28 -1.08 -12.47
N LYS A 101 -9.21 -0.46 -11.98
CA LYS A 101 -8.35 0.45 -12.76
C LYS A 101 -6.85 0.14 -12.70
N ALA A 102 -6.39 -0.73 -11.81
CA ALA A 102 -4.96 -1.02 -11.62
C ALA A 102 -4.31 -1.68 -12.84
N GLY A 103 -5.02 -2.58 -13.53
CA GLY A 103 -4.47 -3.35 -14.65
C GLY A 103 -3.38 -4.37 -14.25
N VAL A 104 -3.14 -4.51 -12.95
CA VAL A 104 -2.20 -5.45 -12.33
C VAL A 104 -2.85 -6.08 -11.09
N GLU A 105 -2.22 -7.11 -10.53
CA GLU A 105 -2.73 -7.76 -9.32
C GLU A 105 -2.81 -6.77 -8.15
N VAL A 106 -3.96 -6.77 -7.47
CA VAL A 106 -4.20 -5.97 -6.27
C VAL A 106 -4.30 -6.92 -5.08
N ILE A 107 -3.34 -6.79 -4.16
CA ILE A 107 -3.23 -7.59 -2.95
C ILE A 107 -3.68 -6.74 -1.77
N GLU A 108 -4.54 -7.31 -0.92
CA GLU A 108 -4.99 -6.66 0.31
C GLU A 108 -4.05 -7.06 1.44
N GLY A 109 -3.42 -6.07 2.08
CA GLY A 109 -2.42 -6.27 3.13
C GLY A 109 -1.01 -5.80 2.75
N ALA A 110 -0.16 -5.70 3.76
CA ALA A 110 1.24 -5.29 3.66
C ALA A 110 2.02 -5.95 4.82
N HIS A 111 2.59 -5.15 5.73
CA HIS A 111 3.25 -5.67 6.92
C HIS A 111 2.24 -6.27 7.93
N PRO A 112 2.67 -7.24 8.77
CA PRO A 112 1.81 -7.85 9.80
C PRO A 112 1.82 -7.10 11.15
N TYR A 113 2.67 -6.07 11.31
CA TYR A 113 2.90 -5.40 12.61
C TYR A 113 1.65 -4.77 13.23
N LYS A 114 1.15 -5.43 14.29
CA LYS A 114 0.07 -4.97 15.14
C LYS A 114 0.51 -5.11 16.61
N PRO A 115 0.32 -4.08 17.45
CA PRO A 115 0.54 -4.26 18.89
C PRO A 115 -0.45 -5.30 19.43
N SER A 116 0.03 -6.29 20.19
CA SER A 116 -0.82 -7.28 20.88
C SER A 116 -1.24 -6.78 22.26
N ASP A 117 -0.28 -6.23 23.00
CA ASP A 117 -0.42 -5.86 24.40
C ASP A 117 0.17 -4.46 24.61
N ILE A 118 -0.67 -3.46 24.90
CA ILE A 118 -0.22 -2.07 25.04
C ILE A 118 0.30 -1.77 26.45
N PHE A 119 -0.24 -2.45 27.46
CA PHE A 119 0.02 -2.14 28.88
C PHE A 119 0.53 -3.33 29.68
N THR A 120 0.85 -4.45 29.03
CA THR A 120 1.39 -5.63 29.74
C THR A 120 2.87 -5.34 30.10
N PRO A 121 3.26 -5.44 31.38
CA PRO A 121 4.66 -5.29 31.77
C PRO A 121 5.49 -6.36 31.08
N THR A 122 6.64 -5.94 30.56
CA THR A 122 7.61 -6.79 29.86
C THR A 122 8.25 -7.81 30.78
#